data_AF-A0A1F1UBA4-F1
#
_entry.id   AF-A0A1F1UBA4-F1
#
_cell.length_a   1.000
_cell.length_b   1.000
_cell.length_c   1.000
_cell.angle_alpha   90.00
_cell.angle_beta   90.00
_cell.angle_gamma   90.00
#
_symmetry.space_group_name_H-M   'P 1'
#
loop_
_entity.id
_entity.type
_entity.pdbx_description
1 polymer ?
#
loop_
_entity_poly.entity_id
_entity_poly.type
_entity_poly.pdbx_seq_one_letter_code
_entity_poly.pdbx_strand_id
1 'polypeptide(L)'
;MKKLLNASLIYLIAGLTAGVFYREFTKINEFPEGQFTQLGVVHTHLLALGFMGFLIFLVVEKVFSISDSPKLFAWFFWLYNAGLVVTSAMLTWHGSLTVLGRDSSAMISGIAGLGHIAISAGLIVFVVAVRRAVTPKIVAASSTNGATIR
;
A
#
# COMPACT_ATOMS: atom_id res chain seq x y z
N MET A 1 -2.90 3.84 -15.66
CA MET A 1 -1.74 2.93 -15.78
C MET A 1 -0.39 3.55 -15.39
N LYS A 2 0.15 4.59 -16.07
CA LYS A 2 1.50 5.14 -15.76
C LYS A 2 1.72 5.51 -14.28
N LYS A 3 0.69 6.05 -13.62
CA LYS A 3 0.74 6.44 -12.19
C LYS A 3 0.98 5.24 -11.25
N LEU A 4 0.34 4.09 -11.50
CA LEU A 4 0.49 2.89 -10.66
C LEU A 4 1.88 2.26 -10.84
N LEU A 5 2.39 2.25 -12.08
CA LEU A 5 3.73 1.76 -12.36
C LEU A 5 4.79 2.62 -11.67
N ASN A 6 4.69 3.95 -11.82
CA ASN A 6 5.61 4.88 -11.15
C ASN A 6 5.54 4.74 -9.63
N ALA A 7 4.33 4.61 -9.06
CA ALA A 7 4.16 4.36 -7.63
C ALA A 7 4.84 3.05 -7.19
N SER A 8 4.64 1.95 -7.92
CA SER A 8 5.28 0.66 -7.60
C SER A 8 6.81 0.77 -7.60
N LEU A 9 7.41 1.47 -8.58
CA LEU A 9 8.85 1.68 -8.66
C LEU A 9 9.36 2.55 -7.51
N ILE A 10 8.64 3.62 -7.17
CA ILE A 10 8.99 4.48 -6.03
C ILE A 10 8.98 3.68 -4.73
N TYR A 11 7.95 2.86 -4.50
CA TYR A 11 7.86 2.03 -3.29
C TYR A 11 8.85 0.88 -3.27
N LEU A 12 9.26 0.35 -4.43
CA LEU A 12 10.35 -0.60 -4.53
C LEU A 12 11.66 0.03 -4.05
N ILE A 13 12.02 1.18 -4.59
CA ILE A 13 13.24 1.91 -4.20
C ILE A 13 13.17 2.27 -2.72
N ALA A 14 12.05 2.82 -2.25
CA ALA A 14 11.86 3.17 -0.84
C ALA A 14 11.98 1.95 0.08
N GLY A 15 11.39 0.81 -0.30
CA GLY A 15 11.47 -0.44 0.46
C GLY A 15 12.91 -0.95 0.55
N LEU A 16 13.64 -1.00 -0.56
CA LEU A 16 15.04 -1.42 -0.58
C LEU A 16 15.92 -0.49 0.27
N THR A 17 15.77 0.83 0.12
CA THR A 17 16.48 1.82 0.93
C THR A 17 16.14 1.67 2.42
N ALA A 18 14.88 1.44 2.78
CA ALA A 18 14.47 1.19 4.16
C ALA A 18 15.10 -0.09 4.75
N GLY A 19 15.28 -1.14 3.93
CA GLY A 19 15.95 -2.37 4.34
C GLY A 19 17.44 -2.15 4.62
N VAL A 20 18.13 -1.38 3.77
CA VAL A 20 19.53 -0.99 3.98
C VAL A 20 19.64 -0.08 5.21
N PHE A 21 18.77 0.92 5.32
CA PHE A 21 18.72 1.83 6.47
C PHE A 21 18.52 1.07 7.78
N TYR A 22 17.61 0.10 7.85
CA TYR A 22 17.42 -0.74 9.03
C TYR A 22 18.72 -1.44 9.46
N ARG A 23 19.40 -2.09 8.50
CA ARG A 23 20.64 -2.84 8.80
C ARG A 23 21.77 -1.92 9.25
N GLU A 24 21.96 -0.80 8.57
CA GLU A 24 23.06 0.12 8.88
C GLU A 24 22.79 0.90 10.17
N PHE A 25 21.55 1.37 10.37
CA PHE A 25 21.18 2.16 11.55
C PHE A 25 21.22 1.35 12.84
N THR A 26 20.74 0.10 12.83
CA THR A 26 20.84 -0.78 14.00
C THR A 26 22.28 -1.12 14.34
N LYS A 27 23.11 -1.37 13.33
CA LYS A 27 24.54 -1.67 13.50
C LYS A 27 25.31 -0.47 14.09
N ILE A 28 25.09 0.74 13.59
CA ILE A 28 25.78 1.95 14.08
C ILE A 28 25.40 2.28 15.53
N ASN A 29 24.16 2.00 15.93
CA ASN A 29 23.67 2.28 17.28
C ASN A 29 23.87 1.09 18.25
N GLU A 30 24.68 0.09 17.88
CA GLU A 30 24.97 -1.11 18.68
C GLU A 30 23.69 -1.84 19.18
N PHE A 31 22.61 -1.72 18.40
CA PHE A 31 21.33 -2.31 18.77
C PHE A 31 21.42 -3.84 18.65
N PRO A 32 20.98 -4.61 19.65
CA PRO A 32 21.18 -6.06 19.66
C PRO A 32 20.64 -6.74 18.41
N GLU A 33 21.48 -7.53 17.75
CA GLU A 33 21.10 -8.25 16.53
C GLU A 33 19.91 -9.19 16.82
N GLY A 34 18.87 -9.10 16.00
CA GLY A 34 17.66 -9.91 16.14
C GLY A 34 16.61 -9.36 17.11
N GLN A 35 16.84 -8.22 17.79
CA GLN A 35 15.78 -7.57 18.55
C GLN A 35 14.71 -6.97 17.63
N PHE A 36 13.46 -7.13 18.06
CA PHE A 36 12.31 -6.65 17.34
C PHE A 36 12.27 -5.11 17.35
N THR A 37 12.26 -4.51 16.17
CA THR A 37 12.04 -3.07 15.98
C THR A 37 11.08 -2.82 14.84
N GLN A 38 10.26 -1.77 14.98
CA GLN A 38 9.34 -1.33 13.93
C GLN A 38 10.07 -0.96 12.62
N LEU A 39 11.37 -0.68 12.68
CA LEU A 39 12.19 -0.36 11.51
C LEU A 39 12.27 -1.52 10.51
N GLY A 40 12.35 -2.77 10.98
CA GLY A 40 12.31 -3.96 10.10
C GLY A 40 10.93 -4.18 9.47
N VAL A 41 9.87 -3.72 10.15
CA VAL A 41 8.49 -3.79 9.68
C VAL A 41 8.23 -2.80 8.53
N VAL A 42 8.89 -1.64 8.52
CA VAL A 42 8.81 -0.66 7.41
C VAL A 42 9.18 -1.28 6.08
N HIS A 43 10.29 -2.03 6.03
CA HIS A 43 10.78 -2.67 4.80
C HIS A 43 9.72 -3.59 4.18
N THR A 44 9.15 -4.47 5.00
CA THR A 44 8.12 -5.43 4.54
C THR A 44 6.83 -4.73 4.12
N HIS A 45 6.40 -3.67 4.81
CA HIS A 45 5.20 -2.93 4.44
C HIS A 45 5.39 -2.16 3.12
N LEU A 46 6.54 -1.51 2.91
CA LEU A 46 6.82 -0.79 1.67
C LEU A 46 6.93 -1.75 0.46
N LEU A 47 7.53 -2.93 0.63
CA LEU A 47 7.60 -3.92 -0.46
C LEU A 47 6.26 -4.63 -0.70
N ALA A 48 5.58 -5.09 0.35
CA ALA A 48 4.33 -5.85 0.20
C ALA A 48 3.15 -4.95 -0.17
N LEU A 49 2.87 -3.90 0.62
CA LEU A 49 1.72 -3.05 0.41
C LEU A 49 1.99 -1.94 -0.61
N GLY A 50 3.23 -1.46 -0.71
CA GLY A 50 3.66 -0.52 -1.75
C GLY A 50 3.93 -1.23 -3.06
N PHE A 51 5.09 -1.88 -3.21
CA PHE A 51 5.49 -2.45 -4.50
C PHE A 51 4.53 -3.54 -5.02
N MET A 52 4.32 -4.63 -4.27
CA MET A 52 3.46 -5.74 -4.71
C MET A 52 2.00 -5.30 -4.82
N GLY A 53 1.50 -4.54 -3.84
CA GLY A 53 0.15 -3.97 -3.87
C GLY A 53 -0.11 -3.14 -5.13
N PHE A 54 0.76 -2.19 -5.46
CA PHE A 54 0.61 -1.36 -6.66
C PHE A 54 0.73 -2.16 -7.97
N LEU A 55 1.53 -3.23 -8.00
CA LEU A 55 1.58 -4.18 -9.11
C LEU A 55 0.24 -4.90 -9.31
N ILE A 56 -0.35 -5.41 -8.22
CA ILE A 56 -1.68 -6.04 -8.24
C ILE A 56 -2.72 -5.04 -8.75
N PHE A 57 -2.72 -3.82 -8.22
CA PHE A 57 -3.64 -2.76 -8.67
C PHE A 57 -3.44 -2.41 -10.14
N LEU A 58 -2.20 -2.43 -10.65
CA LEU A 58 -1.90 -2.21 -12.06
C LEU A 58 -2.48 -3.31 -12.95
N VAL A 59 -2.31 -4.59 -12.56
CA VAL A 59 -2.87 -5.73 -13.30
C VAL A 59 -4.40 -5.66 -13.31
N VAL A 60 -5.02 -5.44 -12.15
CA VAL A 60 -6.49 -5.33 -12.02
C VAL A 60 -7.02 -4.15 -12.84
N GLU A 61 -6.36 -3.00 -12.78
CA GLU A 61 -6.68 -1.84 -13.62
C GLU A 61 -6.63 -2.18 -15.11
N LYS A 62 -5.59 -2.92 -15.54
CA LYS A 62 -5.42 -3.31 -16.95
C LYS A 62 -6.46 -4.32 -17.44
N VAL A 63 -6.93 -5.22 -16.57
CA VAL A 63 -7.95 -6.24 -16.91
C VAL A 63 -9.36 -5.65 -16.89
N PHE A 64 -9.69 -4.83 -15.90
CA PHE A 64 -11.06 -4.39 -15.66
C PHE A 64 -11.36 -2.98 -16.18
N SER A 65 -10.37 -2.19 -16.60
CA SER A 65 -10.54 -0.78 -17.03
C SER A 65 -11.24 0.06 -15.97
N ILE A 66 -10.81 -0.08 -14.70
CA ILE A 66 -11.44 0.64 -13.57
C ILE A 66 -11.27 2.17 -13.71
N SER A 67 -10.31 2.65 -14.52
CA SER A 67 -10.14 4.06 -14.90
C SER A 67 -11.33 4.69 -15.62
N ASP A 68 -12.33 3.94 -16.08
CA ASP A 68 -13.56 4.52 -16.65
C ASP A 68 -14.35 5.38 -15.63
N SER A 69 -14.08 5.21 -14.33
CA SER A 69 -14.53 6.09 -13.26
C SER A 69 -13.36 6.88 -12.63
N PRO A 70 -12.88 7.96 -13.27
CA PRO A 70 -11.65 8.65 -12.87
C PRO A 70 -11.67 9.22 -11.44
N LYS A 71 -12.85 9.58 -10.93
CA LYS A 71 -13.01 10.08 -9.55
C LYS A 71 -12.78 8.99 -8.49
N LEU A 72 -13.32 7.79 -8.68
CA LEU A 72 -13.18 6.68 -7.73
C LEU A 72 -11.73 6.20 -7.69
N PHE A 73 -11.12 6.06 -8.87
CA PHE A 73 -9.72 5.67 -8.99
C PHE A 73 -8.79 6.69 -8.34
N ALA A 74 -9.03 8.00 -8.55
CA ALA A 74 -8.24 9.05 -7.91
C ALA A 74 -8.37 9.03 -6.38
N TRP A 75 -9.58 8.80 -5.86
CA TRP A 75 -9.81 8.75 -4.41
C TRP A 75 -9.11 7.54 -3.78
N PHE A 76 -9.26 6.34 -4.37
CA PHE A 76 -8.51 5.15 -3.97
C PHE A 76 -7.00 5.42 -3.98
N PHE A 77 -6.47 5.94 -5.09
CA PHE A 77 -5.03 6.14 -5.26
C PHE A 77 -4.48 7.09 -4.21
N TRP A 78 -5.17 8.20 -3.95
CA TRP A 78 -4.74 9.17 -2.95
C TRP A 78 -4.87 8.65 -1.53
N LEU A 79 -5.99 8.01 -1.18
CA LEU A 79 -6.19 7.53 0.19
C LEU A 79 -5.23 6.39 0.54
N TYR A 80 -5.00 5.48 -0.41
CA TYR A 80 -4.06 4.38 -0.23
C TYR A 80 -2.61 4.87 -0.15
N ASN A 81 -2.17 5.78 -1.04
CA ASN A 81 -0.83 6.37 -0.95
C ASN A 81 -0.64 7.15 0.35
N ALA A 82 -1.60 8.00 0.72
CA ALA A 82 -1.51 8.80 1.93
C ALA A 82 -1.42 7.90 3.17
N GLY A 83 -2.27 6.88 3.27
CA GLY A 83 -2.22 5.91 4.36
C GLY A 83 -0.88 5.17 4.42
N LEU A 84 -0.38 4.70 3.27
CA LEU A 84 0.89 3.98 3.19
C LEU A 84 2.08 4.86 3.61
N VAL A 85 2.14 6.09 3.12
CA VAL A 85 3.19 7.06 3.47
C VAL A 85 3.13 7.37 4.96
N VAL A 86 1.96 7.68 5.51
CA VAL A 86 1.79 7.98 6.95
C VAL A 86 2.23 6.79 7.81
N THR A 87 1.76 5.58 7.51
CA THR A 87 2.16 4.38 8.24
C THR A 87 3.66 4.14 8.16
N SER A 88 4.27 4.23 6.96
CA SER A 88 5.71 4.03 6.80
C SER A 88 6.55 5.08 7.53
N ALA A 89 6.12 6.35 7.52
CA ALA A 89 6.82 7.45 8.17
C ALA A 89 6.78 7.28 9.69
N MET A 90 5.61 6.95 10.24
CA MET A 90 5.45 6.72 11.68
C MET A 90 6.23 5.49 12.16
N LEU A 91 6.20 4.38 11.41
CA LEU A 91 6.98 3.19 11.74
C LEU A 91 8.49 3.48 11.68
N THR A 92 8.95 4.29 10.72
CA THR A 92 10.36 4.70 10.61
C THR A 92 10.76 5.55 11.80
N TRP A 93 9.92 6.53 12.16
CA TRP A 93 10.16 7.43 13.27
C TRP A 93 10.17 6.69 14.62
N HIS A 94 9.14 5.90 14.88
CA HIS A 94 9.02 5.09 16.10
C HIS A 94 10.14 4.05 16.21
N GLY A 95 10.44 3.34 15.12
CA GLY A 95 11.54 2.38 15.09
C GLY A 95 12.89 3.05 15.37
N SER A 96 13.11 4.27 14.87
CA SER A 96 14.35 5.01 15.11
C SER A 96 14.46 5.45 16.57
N LEU A 97 13.37 5.92 17.18
CA LEU A 97 13.32 6.24 18.61
C LEU A 97 13.58 5.01 19.48
N THR A 98 13.02 3.85 19.10
CA THR A 98 13.22 2.58 19.79
C THR A 98 14.70 2.17 19.80
N VAL A 99 15.37 2.28 18.64
CA VAL A 99 16.81 1.99 18.52
C VAL A 99 17.66 2.98 19.32
N LEU A 100 17.24 4.24 19.42
CA LEU A 100 17.89 5.27 20.24
C LEU A 100 17.58 5.16 21.74
N GLY A 101 16.80 4.16 22.17
CA GLY A 101 16.39 3.98 23.56
C GLY A 101 15.51 5.11 24.11
N ARG A 102 14.81 5.85 23.25
CA ARG A 102 13.92 6.94 23.66
C ARG A 102 12.47 6.47 23.72
N ASP A 103 11.76 6.98 24.72
CA ASP A 103 10.32 6.72 24.87
C ASP A 103 9.56 7.19 23.64
N SER A 104 8.80 6.27 23.08
CA SER A 104 7.90 6.54 21.97
C SER A 104 6.54 6.99 22.53
N SER A 105 6.09 8.18 22.16
CA SER A 105 4.81 8.72 22.61
C SER A 105 3.63 7.91 22.04
N ALA A 106 2.61 7.67 22.87
CA ALA A 106 1.33 7.07 22.46
C ALA A 106 0.69 7.79 21.26
N MET A 107 1.01 9.07 21.06
CA MET A 107 0.59 9.86 19.90
C MET A 107 1.10 9.28 18.57
N ILE A 108 2.32 8.74 18.53
CA ILE A 108 2.92 8.16 17.32
C ILE A 108 2.19 6.88 16.92
N SER A 109 1.84 6.05 17.92
CA SER A 109 1.02 4.86 17.69
C SER A 109 -0.38 5.22 17.20
N GLY A 110 -0.97 6.31 17.70
CA GLY A 110 -2.26 6.83 17.23
C GLY A 110 -2.24 7.23 15.75
N ILE A 111 -1.22 7.97 15.33
CA ILE A 111 -1.07 8.41 13.94
C ILE A 111 -0.78 7.21 13.01
N ALA A 112 0.01 6.24 13.45
CA ALA A 112 0.20 4.99 12.71
C ALA A 112 -1.12 4.23 12.50
N GLY A 113 -2.01 4.24 13.51
CA GLY A 113 -3.36 3.71 13.42
C GLY A 113 -4.23 4.43 12.38
N LEU A 114 -4.14 5.76 12.29
CA LEU A 114 -4.83 6.54 11.25
C LEU A 114 -4.37 6.16 9.84
N GLY A 115 -3.07 5.88 9.66
CA GLY A 115 -2.54 5.35 8.40
C GLY A 115 -3.18 4.01 8.02
N HIS A 116 -3.34 3.08 8.98
CA HIS A 116 -4.04 1.81 8.75
C HIS A 116 -5.51 2.00 8.37
N ILE A 117 -6.21 2.93 9.01
CA ILE A 117 -7.61 3.26 8.68
C ILE A 117 -7.68 3.80 7.25
N ALA A 118 -6.77 4.69 6.87
CA ALA A 118 -6.71 5.24 5.51
C ALA A 118 -6.42 4.16 4.45
N ILE A 119 -5.47 3.25 4.70
CA ILE A 119 -5.22 2.09 3.82
C ILE A 119 -6.48 1.25 3.67
N SER A 120 -7.15 0.94 4.78
CA SER A 120 -8.38 0.12 4.81
C SER A 120 -9.51 0.77 4.02
N ALA A 121 -9.76 2.06 4.23
CA ALA A 121 -10.75 2.80 3.45
C ALA A 121 -10.39 2.87 1.96
N GLY A 122 -9.09 2.97 1.62
CA GLY A 122 -8.61 2.91 0.25
C GLY A 122 -8.95 1.57 -0.41
N LEU A 123 -8.68 0.46 0.29
CA LEU A 123 -9.01 -0.89 -0.18
C LEU A 123 -10.53 -1.08 -0.36
N ILE A 124 -11.35 -0.52 0.53
CA ILE A 124 -12.82 -0.56 0.36
C ILE A 124 -13.23 0.14 -0.93
N VAL A 125 -12.72 1.35 -1.18
CA VAL A 125 -13.01 2.09 -2.42
C VAL A 125 -12.51 1.33 -3.65
N PHE A 126 -11.35 0.68 -3.56
CA PHE A 126 -10.84 -0.19 -4.62
C PHE A 126 -11.80 -1.35 -4.93
N VAL A 127 -12.26 -2.08 -3.92
CA VAL A 127 -13.21 -3.19 -4.10
C VAL A 127 -14.53 -2.70 -4.70
N VAL A 128 -15.03 -1.55 -4.27
CA VAL A 128 -16.23 -0.93 -4.87
C VAL A 128 -16.00 -0.59 -6.34
N ALA A 129 -14.82 -0.04 -6.68
CA ALA A 129 -14.45 0.27 -8.06
C ALA A 129 -14.38 -1.00 -8.93
N VAL A 130 -13.76 -2.07 -8.42
CA VAL A 130 -13.71 -3.39 -9.08
C VAL A 130 -15.12 -3.94 -9.28
N ARG A 131 -15.97 -3.94 -8.25
CA ARG A 131 -17.36 -4.43 -8.34
C ARG A 131 -18.14 -3.71 -9.44
N ARG A 132 -18.03 -2.38 -9.54
CA ARG A 132 -18.70 -1.61 -10.60
C ARG A 132 -18.17 -1.91 -11.99
N ALA A 133 -16.90 -2.23 -12.13
CA ALA A 133 -16.31 -2.61 -13.43
C ALA A 133 -16.65 -4.04 -13.85
N VAL A 134 -16.84 -4.95 -12.89
CA VAL A 134 -17.13 -6.38 -13.13
C VAL A 134 -18.61 -6.62 -13.45
N THR A 135 -19.55 -6.05 -12.67
CA THR A 135 -20.98 -6.36 -12.80
C THR A 135 -21.54 -6.13 -14.22
N PRO A 136 -21.25 -5.02 -14.93
CA PRO A 136 -21.73 -4.80 -16.29
C PRO A 136 -21.12 -5.79 -17.30
N LYS A 137 -19.83 -6.16 -17.13
CA LYS A 137 -19.13 -7.10 -18.01
C LYS A 137 -19.68 -8.53 -17.89
N ILE A 138 -20.07 -8.96 -16.68
CA ILE A 138 -20.72 -10.27 -16.47
C ILE A 138 -22.09 -10.30 -17.13
N VAL A 139 -22.91 -9.26 -16.96
CA VAL A 139 -24.24 -9.18 -17.57
C VAL A 139 -24.14 -9.21 -19.10
N ALA A 140 -23.22 -8.43 -19.68
CA ALA A 140 -22.97 -8.43 -21.12
C ALA A 140 -22.57 -9.83 -21.63
N ALA A 141 -21.58 -10.48 -21.00
CA ALA A 141 -21.13 -11.82 -21.41
C ALA A 141 -22.23 -12.89 -21.32
N SER A 142 -23.09 -12.82 -20.29
CA SER A 142 -24.23 -13.73 -20.15
C SER A 142 -25.31 -13.52 -21.23
N SER A 143 -25.52 -12.26 -21.66
CA SER A 143 -26.49 -11.94 -22.71
C SER A 143 -26.04 -12.37 -24.11
N THR A 144 -24.73 -12.34 -24.38
CA THR A 144 -24.16 -12.77 -25.67
C THR A 144 -24.25 -14.29 -25.84
N ASN A 145 -23.98 -15.07 -24.79
CA ASN A 145 -24.07 -16.54 -24.84
C ASN A 145 -25.52 -17.05 -24.99
N GLY A 146 -26.53 -16.32 -24.53
CA GLY A 146 -27.94 -16.68 -24.72
C GLY A 146 -28.46 -16.46 -26.15
N ALA A 147 -27.83 -15.56 -26.92
CA ALA A 147 -28.22 -15.23 -28.29
C ALA A 147 -27.65 -16.20 -29.34
N THR A 148 -26.57 -16.93 -29.03
CA THR A 148 -25.91 -17.85 -29.97
C THR A 148 -26.47 -19.28 -29.92
N ILE A 149 -27.37 -19.60 -28.98
CA ILE A 149 -27.98 -20.93 -28.81
C ILE A 149 -29.42 -20.97 -29.38
N ARG A 150 -29.84 -19.96 -30.16
CA ARG A 150 -31.15 -19.92 -30.82
C ARG A 150 -31.03 -19.89 -32.33
#